data_AF-A0A5K0XDQ3-F1
#
_entry.id   AF-A0A5K0XDQ3-F1
#
_cell.length_a   1.000
_cell.length_b   1.000
_cell.length_c   1.000
_cell.angle_alpha   90.00
_cell.angle_beta   90.00
_cell.angle_gamma   90.00
#
_symmetry.space_group_name_H-M   'P 1'
#
loop_
_entity.id
_entity.type
_entity.pdbx_description
1 polymer ?
#
loop_
_entity_poly.entity_id
_entity_poly.type
_entity_poly.pdbx_seq_one_letter_code
_entity_poly.pdbx_strand_id
1 'polypeptide(L)'
;VIIEIFYIGVQTLVYGSMLFFLIDFPWDVRKYLSFIYFMFMCFVYFTLYGMMGVALTPNHHIGAIVSSFFLSFWNLFSGFLISRP
;
A
#
# COMPACT_ATOMS: atom_id res chain seq x y z
N VAL A 1 -7.79 -14.59 1.23
CA VAL A 1 -6.41 -14.14 1.53
C VAL A 1 -5.37 -14.66 0.55
N ILE A 2 -5.24 -15.98 0.32
CA ILE A 2 -4.18 -16.52 -0.57
C ILE A 2 -4.32 -16.01 -2.00
N ILE A 3 -5.55 -15.97 -2.53
CA ILE A 3 -5.83 -15.47 -3.88
C ILE A 3 -5.53 -13.97 -3.99
N GLU A 4 -5.90 -13.15 -3.00
CA GLU A 4 -5.56 -11.72 -3.01
C GLU A 4 -4.05 -11.47 -3.04
N ILE A 5 -3.26 -12.28 -2.32
CA ILE A 5 -1.80 -12.12 -2.31
C ILE A 5 -1.20 -12.33 -3.70
N PHE A 6 -1.70 -13.31 -4.47
CA PHE A 6 -1.25 -13.52 -5.86
C PHE A 6 -1.60 -12.33 -6.76
N TYR A 7 -2.83 -11.81 -6.66
CA TYR A 7 -3.24 -10.63 -7.43
C TYR A 7 -2.41 -9.40 -7.07
N ILE A 8 -2.18 -9.15 -5.78
CA ILE A 8 -1.35 -8.04 -5.30
C ILE A 8 0.10 -8.21 -5.76
N GLY A 9 0.61 -9.44 -5.81
CA GLY A 9 1.94 -9.73 -6.35
C GLY A 9 2.09 -9.30 -7.80
N VAL A 10 1.16 -9.73 -8.66
CA VAL A 10 1.14 -9.33 -10.09
C VAL A 10 0.96 -7.82 -10.24
N GLN A 11 0.02 -7.23 -9.48
CA GLN A 11 -0.23 -5.79 -9.50
C GLN A 11 1.01 -4.99 -9.10
N THR A 12 1.71 -5.42 -8.05
CA THR A 12 2.92 -4.75 -7.58
C THR A 12 4.05 -4.85 -8.60
N LEU A 13 4.20 -5.99 -9.28
CA LEU A 13 5.22 -6.13 -10.32
C LEU A 13 4.96 -5.17 -11.49
N VAL A 14 3.72 -5.08 -11.98
CA VAL A 14 3.37 -4.19 -13.10
C VAL A 14 3.47 -2.73 -12.68
N TYR A 15 2.85 -2.36 -11.55
CA TYR A 15 2.81 -0.97 -11.09
C TYR A 15 4.15 -0.48 -10.57
N GLY A 16 4.84 -1.30 -9.77
CA GLY A 16 6.14 -0.98 -9.21
C GLY A 16 7.23 -0.87 -10.27
N SER A 17 7.23 -1.73 -11.29
CA SER A 17 8.16 -1.59 -12.42
C SER A 17 7.91 -0.30 -13.20
N MET A 18 6.66 0.02 -13.53
CA MET A 18 6.31 1.26 -14.22
C MET A 18 6.76 2.51 -13.45
N LEU A 19 6.50 2.56 -12.14
CA LEU A 19 6.96 3.67 -11.30
C LEU A 19 8.48 3.79 -11.21
N PHE A 20 9.18 2.66 -11.13
CA PHE A 20 10.64 2.67 -11.07
C PHE A 20 11.25 3.33 -12.31
N PHE A 21 10.70 3.05 -13.49
CA PHE A 21 11.10 3.70 -14.73
C PHE A 21 10.76 5.20 -14.76
N LEU A 22 9.61 5.60 -14.19
CA LEU A 22 9.14 6.98 -14.24
C LEU A 22 9.93 7.93 -13.32
N ILE A 23 10.48 7.42 -12.22
CA ILE A 23 11.28 8.19 -11.27
C ILE A 23 12.72 8.39 -11.78
N ASP A 24 13.11 7.72 -12.88
CA ASP A 24 14.46 7.76 -13.46
C ASP A 24 15.55 7.39 -12.43
N PHE A 25 15.26 6.34 -11.64
CA PHE A 25 16.22 5.88 -10.63
C PHE A 25 17.43 5.23 -11.31
N PRO A 26 18.66 5.42 -10.80
CA PRO A 26 19.83 4.72 -11.31
C PRO A 26 19.62 3.22 -11.20
N TRP A 27 19.75 2.54 -12.34
CA TRP A 27 19.52 1.11 -12.50
C TRP A 27 20.49 0.29 -11.63
N ASP A 28 19.98 -0.20 -10.50
CA ASP A 28 20.67 -1.14 -9.61
C ASP A 28 19.65 -2.19 -9.15
N VAL A 29 19.95 -3.46 -9.41
CA VAL A 29 19.07 -4.59 -9.08
C VAL A 29 18.74 -4.64 -7.58
N ARG A 30 19.68 -4.23 -6.71
CA ARG A 30 19.45 -4.18 -5.26
C ARG A 30 18.40 -3.13 -4.91
N LYS A 31 18.47 -1.96 -5.54
CA LYS A 31 17.52 -0.86 -5.31
C LYS A 31 16.15 -1.21 -5.88
N TYR A 32 16.11 -1.80 -7.06
CA TYR A 32 14.88 -2.29 -7.68
C TYR A 32 14.18 -3.35 -6.82
N LEU A 33 14.92 -4.36 -6.33
CA LEU A 33 14.36 -5.42 -5.51
C LEU A 33 13.84 -4.88 -4.17
N SER A 34 14.60 -4.01 -3.50
CA SER A 34 14.13 -3.35 -2.28
C SER A 34 12.88 -2.50 -2.54
N PHE A 35 12.84 -1.75 -3.65
CA PHE A 35 11.69 -0.93 -4.02
C PHE A 35 10.42 -1.77 -4.25
N ILE A 36 10.53 -2.84 -5.05
CA ILE A 36 9.42 -3.78 -5.30
C ILE A 36 8.95 -4.43 -3.99
N TYR A 37 9.89 -4.83 -3.11
CA TYR A 37 9.56 -5.42 -1.82
C TYR A 37 8.78 -4.46 -0.92
N PHE A 38 9.23 -3.20 -0.81
CA PHE A 38 8.52 -2.18 -0.04
C PHE A 38 7.12 -1.90 -0.61
N MET A 39 7.00 -1.75 -1.93
CA MET A 39 5.71 -1.55 -2.59
C MET A 39 4.75 -2.73 -2.36
N PHE A 40 5.27 -3.96 -2.42
CA PHE A 40 4.48 -5.17 -2.18
C PHE A 40 3.94 -5.20 -0.76
N MET A 41 4.79 -4.94 0.24
CA MET A 41 4.39 -4.90 1.64
C MET A 41 3.34 -3.80 1.89
N CYS A 42 3.48 -2.63 1.28
CA CYS A 42 2.49 -1.56 1.38
C CYS A 42 1.11 -2.01 0.83
N PHE A 43 1.06 -2.59 -0.38
CA PHE A 43 -0.20 -3.03 -0.96
C PHE A 43 -0.86 -4.14 -0.15
N VAL A 44 -0.11 -5.15 0.29
CA VAL A 44 -0.63 -6.24 1.13
C VAL A 44 -1.20 -5.68 2.43
N TYR A 45 -0.48 -4.76 3.09
CA TYR A 45 -0.94 -4.14 4.34
C TYR A 45 -2.25 -3.37 4.14
N PHE A 46 -2.34 -2.55 3.08
CA PHE A 46 -3.58 -1.80 2.80
C PHE A 46 -4.76 -2.71 2.48
N THR A 47 -4.57 -3.79 1.72
CA THR A 47 -5.66 -4.72 1.40
C THR A 47 -6.12 -5.51 2.62
N LEU A 48 -5.20 -6.02 3.45
CA LEU A 48 -5.56 -6.72 4.69
C LEU A 48 -6.30 -5.79 5.66
N TYR A 49 -5.82 -4.55 5.80
CA TYR A 49 -6.48 -3.54 6.63
C TYR A 49 -7.89 -3.21 6.12
N GLY A 50 -8.05 -3.02 4.81
CA GLY A 50 -9.37 -2.79 4.19
C GLY A 50 -10.34 -3.95 4.41
N MET A 51 -9.88 -5.19 4.24
CA MET A 51 -10.70 -6.38 4.50
C MET A 51 -11.11 -6.50 5.96
N MET A 52 -10.21 -6.19 6.91
CA MET A 52 -10.53 -6.17 8.33
C MET A 52 -11.55 -5.07 8.68
N GLY A 53 -11.41 -3.87 8.11
CA GLY A 53 -12.34 -2.77 8.33
C GLY A 53 -13.76 -3.07 7.83
N VAL A 54 -13.88 -3.77 6.70
CA VAL A 54 -15.17 -4.25 6.19
C VAL A 54 -15.74 -5.37 7.05
N ALA A 55 -14.93 -6.32 7.52
CA ALA A 55 -15.40 -7.44 8.34
C ALA A 55 -15.92 -7.01 9.72
N LEU A 56 -15.40 -5.91 10.28
CA LEU A 56 -15.81 -5.38 11.58
C LEU A 56 -17.09 -4.55 11.54
N THR A 57 -17.54 -4.12 10.36
CA THR A 57 -18.72 -3.25 10.23
C THR A 57 -19.88 -4.02 9.58
N PRO A 58 -21.11 -3.91 10.11
CA PRO A 58 -22.27 -4.58 9.52
C PRO A 58 -22.70 -3.97 8.18
N ASN A 59 -22.10 -2.85 7.77
CA ASN A 59 -22.53 -2.07 6.63
C ASN A 59 -21.33 -1.56 5.82
N HIS A 60 -21.21 -1.98 4.57
CA HIS A 60 -20.06 -1.71 3.70
C HIS A 60 -19.76 -0.21 3.52
N HIS A 61 -20.79 0.63 3.49
CA HIS A 61 -20.65 2.08 3.36
C HIS A 61 -19.90 2.69 4.55
N ILE A 62 -20.21 2.23 5.77
CA ILE A 62 -19.60 2.73 6.99
C ILE A 62 -18.16 2.21 7.09
N GLY A 63 -17.91 0.95 6.73
CA GLY A 63 -16.57 0.37 6.68
C GLY A 63 -15.61 1.10 5.74
N ALA A 64 -16.10 1.56 4.58
CA ALA A 64 -15.31 2.35 3.65
C ALA A 64 -14.95 3.74 4.20
N ILE A 65 -15.88 4.41 4.88
CA ILE A 65 -15.65 5.74 5.49
C ILE A 65 -14.65 5.64 6.65
N VAL A 66 -14.81 4.64 7.52
CA VAL A 66 -13.93 4.45 8.68
C VAL A 66 -12.51 4.06 8.24
N SER A 67 -12.38 3.13 7.28
CA SER A 67 -11.06 2.71 6.79
C SER A 67 -10.30 3.86 6.11
N SER A 68 -10.97 4.65 5.27
CA SER A 68 -10.36 5.82 4.62
C SER A 68 -9.96 6.92 5.61
N PHE A 69 -10.79 7.19 6.62
CA PHE A 69 -10.46 8.15 7.69
C PHE A 69 -9.19 7.76 8.46
N PHE A 70 -9.09 6.51 8.91
CA PHE A 70 -7.91 6.03 9.64
C PHE A 70 -6.65 5.99 8.77
N LEU A 71 -6.79 5.66 7.49
CA LEU A 71 -5.69 5.73 6.52
C LEU A 71 -5.14 7.15 6.36
N SER A 72 -6.03 8.15 6.19
CA SER A 72 -5.66 9.56 6.11
C SER A 72 -5.01 10.05 7.39
N PHE A 73 -5.53 9.62 8.54
CA PHE A 73 -4.96 9.94 9.85
C PHE A 73 -3.55 9.36 10.01
N TRP A 74 -3.33 8.10 9.63
CA TRP A 74 -2.00 7.47 9.67
C TRP A 74 -1.01 8.16 8.73
N ASN A 75 -1.46 8.56 7.54
CA ASN A 75 -0.66 9.32 6.59
C ASN A 75 -0.23 10.70 7.12
N LEU A 76 -1.02 11.34 8.00
CA LEU A 76 -0.65 12.61 8.63
C LEU A 76 0.66 12.49 9.45
N PHE A 77 0.85 11.35 10.13
CA PHE A 77 2.04 11.07 10.95
C PHE A 77 3.19 10.41 10.19
N SER A 78 3.07 10.24 8.87
CA SER A 78 4.11 9.63 8.02
C SER A 78 5.41 10.44 7.91
N GLY A 79 5.46 11.65 8.48
CA GLY A 79 6.65 12.51 8.48
C GLY A 79 6.76 13.45 7.28
N PHE A 80 5.90 13.28 6.26
CA PHE A 80 5.85 14.18 5.10
C PHE A 80 4.95 15.40 5.32
N LEU A 81 3.75 15.21 5.88
CA LEU A 81 2.79 16.28 6.17
C LEU A 81 3.07 16.98 7.51
N ILE A 82 3.32 16.20 8.56
CA ILE A 82 3.81 16.69 9.84
C ILE A 82 5.30 16.35 9.92
N SER A 83 6.18 17.35 9.85
CA SER A 83 7.61 17.17 10.04
C SER A 83 7.84 16.67 11.46
N ARG A 84 8.34 15.45 11.62
CA ARG A 84 8.76 14.94 12.93
C ARG A 84 10.16 15.52 13.22
N PRO A 85 10.43 16.01 14.44
CA PRO A 85 11.77 16.47 14.82
C PRO A 85 12.80 15.34 14.70
#